data_AF-A0A6H2A599-F1
#
_entry.id   AF-A0A6H2A599-F1
#
_cell.length_a   1.000
_cell.length_b   1.000
_cell.length_c   1.000
_cell.angle_alpha   90.00
_cell.angle_beta   90.00
_cell.angle_gamma   90.00
#
_symmetry.space_group_name_H-M   'P 1'
#
loop_
_entity.id
_entity.type
_entity.pdbx_description
1 polymer ?
#
loop_
_entity_poly.entity_id
_entity_poly.type
_entity_poly.pdbx_seq_one_letter_code
_entity_poly.pdbx_strand_id
1 'polypeptide(L)' 'MPLKRGKSKKVISENISELVHSGRPQNQAIAIAMDKAGKSKLRRKKKHG' A
#
# COMPACT_ATOMS: atom_id res chain seq x y z
N MET A 1 -0.58 12.74 -6.09
CA MET A 1 -2.03 12.49 -5.92
C MET A 1 -2.37 12.12 -4.49
N PRO A 2 -3.52 12.55 -3.97
CA PRO A 2 -4.02 12.06 -2.70
C PRO A 2 -4.60 10.64 -2.86
N LEU A 3 -3.97 9.65 -2.24
CA LEU A 3 -4.51 8.29 -2.17
C LEU A 3 -5.83 8.27 -1.40
N LYS A 4 -6.79 7.45 -1.87
CA LYS A 4 -8.09 7.26 -1.23
C LYS A 4 -7.90 6.66 0.17
N ARG A 5 -8.67 7.18 1.13
CA ARG A 5 -8.68 6.67 2.51
C ARG A 5 -9.62 5.46 2.59
N GLY A 6 -9.20 4.44 3.32
CA GLY A 6 -10.02 3.25 3.55
C GLY A 6 -9.21 1.97 3.49
N LYS A 7 -9.80 0.89 4.00
CA LYS A 7 -9.19 -0.43 4.14
C LYS A 7 -9.87 -1.53 3.32
N SER A 8 -10.91 -1.17 2.54
CA SER A 8 -11.63 -2.12 1.70
C SER A 8 -10.76 -2.56 0.52
N LYS A 9 -11.00 -3.76 0.00
CA LYS A 9 -10.27 -4.28 -1.17
C LYS A 9 -10.40 -3.33 -2.37
N LYS A 10 -11.58 -2.74 -2.57
CA LYS A 10 -11.86 -1.75 -3.62
C LYS A 10 -10.97 -0.50 -3.50
N VAL A 11 -10.86 0.08 -2.31
CA VAL A 11 -10.00 1.27 -2.09
C VAL A 11 -8.52 0.92 -2.33
N ILE A 12 -8.10 -0.27 -1.93
CA ILE A 12 -6.72 -0.73 -2.14
C ILE A 12 -6.43 -0.92 -3.64
N SER A 13 -7.34 -1.56 -4.40
CA SER A 13 -7.17 -1.77 -5.84
C SER A 13 -7.18 -0.46 -6.63
N GLU A 14 -8.03 0.50 -6.24
CA GLU A 14 -8.07 1.83 -6.83
C GLU A 14 -6.75 2.58 -6.59
N ASN A 15 -6.22 2.53 -5.35
CA ASN A 15 -4.91 3.13 -5.03
C ASN A 15 -3.76 2.47 -5.79
N ILE A 16 -3.77 1.14 -5.96
CA ILE A 16 -2.74 0.43 -6.76
C ILE A 16 -2.79 0.88 -8.22
N SER A 17 -4.00 0.93 -8.81
CA SER A 17 -4.18 1.31 -10.21
C SER A 17 -3.69 2.73 -10.47
N GLU A 18 -4.00 3.66 -9.56
CA GLU A 18 -3.54 5.04 -9.62
C GLU A 18 -2.01 5.15 -9.55
N LEU A 19 -1.39 4.42 -8.62
CA LEU A 19 0.06 4.42 -8.46
C LEU A 19 0.77 3.84 -9.69
N VAL A 20 0.25 2.76 -10.26
CA VAL A 20 0.78 2.17 -11.51
C VAL A 20 0.60 3.14 -12.68
N HIS A 21 -0.57 3.77 -12.81
CA HIS A 21 -0.83 4.77 -13.86
C HIS A 21 0.10 5.99 -13.73
N SER A 22 0.45 6.38 -12.50
CA SER A 22 1.44 7.43 -12.23
C SER A 22 2.90 7.03 -12.50
N GLY A 23 3.14 5.81 -13.02
CA GLY A 23 4.47 5.33 -13.40
C GLY A 23 5.23 4.59 -12.29
N ARG A 24 4.58 4.23 -11.17
CA ARG A 24 5.24 3.44 -10.13
C ARG A 24 5.27 1.95 -10.50
N PRO A 25 6.37 1.24 -10.20
CA PRO A 25 6.41 -0.21 -10.31
C PRO A 25 5.30 -0.85 -9.47
N GLN A 26 4.66 -1.90 -10.00
CA GLN A 26 3.52 -2.57 -9.36
C GLN A 26 3.79 -3.02 -7.93
N ASN A 27 5.00 -3.54 -7.65
CA ASN A 27 5.39 -3.95 -6.29
C ASN A 27 5.42 -2.76 -5.32
N GLN A 28 5.91 -1.60 -5.78
CA GLN A 28 5.93 -0.39 -4.97
C GLN A 28 4.52 0.18 -4.79
N ALA A 29 3.68 0.12 -5.83
CA ALA A 29 2.28 0.51 -5.77
C ALA A 29 1.52 -0.32 -4.72
N ILE A 30 1.70 -1.63 -4.70
CA ILE A 30 1.10 -2.55 -3.71
C ILE A 30 1.58 -2.20 -2.30
N ALA A 31 2.88 -1.97 -2.11
CA ALA A 31 3.44 -1.63 -0.81
C ALA A 31 2.83 -0.33 -0.24
N ILE A 32 2.79 0.73 -1.06
CA ILE A 32 2.23 2.03 -0.66
C ILE A 32 0.73 1.92 -0.38
N ALA A 33 -0.03 1.20 -1.22
CA ALA A 33 -1.47 1.03 -1.03
C ALA A 33 -1.81 0.23 0.24
N MET A 34 -1.02 -0.80 0.57
CA MET A 34 -1.17 -1.58 1.80
C MET A 34 -0.78 -0.77 3.04
N ASP A 35 0.30 0.00 2.97
CA ASP A 35 0.72 0.91 4.04
C ASP A 35 -0.34 1.98 4.32
N LYS A 36 -0.87 2.61 3.27
CA LYS A 36 -1.96 3.58 3.36
C LYS A 36 -3.24 2.99 3.98
N ALA A 37 -3.48 1.70 3.75
CA ALA A 37 -4.61 0.96 4.31
C ALA A 37 -4.39 0.47 5.75
N GLY A 38 -3.22 0.73 6.36
CA GLY A 38 -2.85 0.21 7.68
C GLY A 38 -2.66 -1.31 7.68
N LYS A 39 -2.39 -1.90 6.52
CA LYS A 39 -2.19 -3.35 6.32
C LYS A 39 -0.75 -3.70 5.96
N SER A 40 0.20 -2.81 6.23
CA SER A 40 1.61 -3.20 6.14
C SER A 40 1.83 -4.39 7.08
N LYS A 41 2.35 -5.50 6.55
CA LYS A 41 2.75 -6.63 7.39
C LYS A 41 3.78 -6.07 8.36
N LEU A 42 3.39 -5.87 9.62
CA LEU A 42 4.30 -5.59 10.72
C LEU A 42 5.42 -6.62 10.59
N ARG A 43 6.62 -6.16 10.20
CA ARG A 43 7.82 -6.94 10.45
C ARG A 43 7.86 -7.06 11.97
N ARG A 44 7.43 -8.21 12.49
CA ARG A 44 7.59 -8.57 13.90
C ARG A 44 9.02 -8.18 14.23
N LYS A 45 9.21 -7.14 15.06
CA LYS A 45 10.54 -6.67 15.46
C LYS A 45 11.29 -7.93 15.89
N LYS A 46 12.26 -8.40 15.09
CA LYS A 46 13.30 -9.25 15.65
C LYS A 46 13.94 -8.32 16.68
N LYS A 47 13.61 -8.54 17.96
CA LYS A 47 14.48 -8.06 19.05
C LYS A 47 15.84 -8.62 18.66
N HIS A 48 16.73 -7.74 18.21
CA HIS A 48 18.14 -8.07 18.17
C HIS A 48 18.49 -8.08 19.66
N GLY A 49 18.49 -9.28 20.23
CA GLY A 49 19.17 -9.56 21.48
C GLY A 49 20.63 -9.82 21.18
#